data_AF-A0A0G2ERI9-F1
#
_entry.id   AF-A0A0G2ERI9-F1
#
_cell.length_a   1.000
_cell.length_b   1.000
_cell.length_c   1.000
_cell.angle_alpha   90.00
_cell.angle_beta   90.00
_cell.angle_gamma   90.00
#
_symmetry.space_group_name_H-M   'P 1'
#
loop_
_entity.id
_entity.type
_entity.pdbx_description
1 polymer ?
#
loop_
_entity_poly.entity_id
_entity_poly.type
_entity_poly.pdbx_seq_one_letter_code
_entity_poly.pdbx_strand_id
1 'polypeptide(L)'
;MMGQTENQKLRQTMDADKWEAKDFGEHETEVLARILEAMHSDPAEWTKSKMIWQNVPATPAKGTQGTNGEANGTTKARNAVIDEEKYVLVNCAIITPEVAVTLLDYLRTFQSRTCQLILGAGAKESAGLKSITTKHLALASQALNFMITLIPYVREFIRRHSSSTSLAELDKMRRLYQDQQTNIHDKLIEIMTQRLHIHVNAMKKIDFDAVADQQVSPHMETLTKETNTFHRTLSRHLPEPCVQSIITPVFAGYREQWGKAFREALVRTGAGKARLLRDAELFESKLNKINGFGDIGTYMTDIVKQKVVEAGATTPTIPNRPGAE
;
A
#
# COMPACT_ATOMS: atom_id res chain seq x y z
N MET A 1 12.87 6.62 28.96
CA MET A 1 14.06 6.89 28.12
C MET A 1 14.14 5.97 26.91
N MET A 2 14.10 4.64 27.05
CA MET A 2 14.27 3.70 25.93
C MET A 2 13.30 3.93 24.74
N GLY A 3 12.00 4.18 25.02
CA GLY A 3 11.01 4.45 23.97
C GLY A 3 11.24 5.71 23.14
N GLN A 4 11.86 6.76 23.71
CA GLN A 4 12.18 7.98 22.97
C GLN A 4 13.38 7.76 22.04
N THR A 5 14.39 7.02 22.50
CA THR A 5 15.56 6.65 21.69
C THR A 5 15.15 5.79 20.48
N GLU A 6 14.29 4.79 20.68
CA GLU A 6 13.79 3.96 19.58
C GLU A 6 12.93 4.75 18.58
N ASN A 7 12.09 5.68 19.05
CA ASN A 7 11.34 6.57 18.17
C ASN A 7 12.25 7.50 17.35
N GLN A 8 13.32 8.02 17.94
CA GLN A 8 14.29 8.85 17.23
C GLN A 8 15.05 8.04 16.17
N LYS A 9 15.48 6.83 16.52
CA LYS A 9 16.15 5.90 15.59
C LYS A 9 15.24 5.52 14.42
N LEU A 10 13.96 5.26 14.70
CA LEU A 10 12.96 5.02 13.66
C LEU A 10 12.89 6.19 12.68
N ARG A 11 12.75 7.43 13.18
CA ARG A 11 12.69 8.62 12.32
C ARG A 11 13.94 8.76 11.45
N GLN A 12 15.13 8.63 12.03
CA GLN A 12 16.39 8.70 11.29
C GLN A 12 16.48 7.62 10.21
N THR A 13 16.03 6.41 10.52
CA THR A 13 16.03 5.29 9.57
C THR A 13 15.07 5.57 8.41
N MET A 14 13.84 6.02 8.70
CA MET A 14 12.85 6.36 7.68
C MET A 14 13.29 7.53 6.79
N ASP A 15 14.00 8.51 7.36
CA ASP A 15 14.48 9.70 6.64
C ASP A 15 15.60 9.38 5.66
N ALA A 16 16.42 8.39 6.00
CA ALA A 16 17.47 7.88 5.13
C ALA A 16 16.96 6.82 4.12
N ASP A 17 15.73 6.31 4.31
CA ASP A 17 15.19 5.22 3.50
C ASP A 17 14.92 5.69 2.07
N LYS A 18 15.43 4.91 1.11
CA LYS A 18 15.23 5.13 -0.33
C LYS A 18 13.98 4.43 -0.85
N TRP A 19 13.22 3.75 0.02
CA TRP A 19 12.02 3.00 -0.31
C TRP A 19 12.31 1.96 -1.39
N GLU A 20 13.36 1.19 -1.16
CA GLU A 20 13.78 0.08 -2.01
C GLU A 20 13.32 -1.25 -1.37
N ALA A 21 13.02 -2.24 -2.21
CA ALA A 21 12.65 -3.55 -1.71
C ALA A 21 13.86 -4.20 -1.02
N LYS A 22 13.66 -4.71 0.19
CA LYS A 22 14.65 -5.47 0.95
C LYS A 22 14.13 -6.89 1.17
N ASP A 23 15.00 -7.86 0.98
CA ASP A 23 14.66 -9.26 1.27
C ASP A 23 14.43 -9.46 2.78
N PHE A 24 13.49 -10.36 3.08
CA PHE A 24 13.22 -10.78 4.45
C PHE A 24 14.24 -11.86 4.81
N GLY A 25 15.25 -11.49 5.62
CA GLY A 25 16.32 -12.38 6.03
C GLY A 25 15.85 -13.42 7.05
N GLU A 26 16.75 -14.35 7.39
CA GLU A 26 16.49 -15.38 8.40
C GLU A 26 16.18 -14.76 9.77
N HIS A 27 16.92 -13.70 10.14
CA HIS A 27 16.70 -13.00 11.40
C HIS A 27 15.32 -12.31 11.45
N GLU A 28 14.94 -11.56 10.41
CA GLU A 28 13.63 -10.93 10.34
C GLU A 28 12.49 -11.96 10.36
N THR A 29 12.69 -13.11 9.69
CA THR A 29 11.74 -14.24 9.69
C THR A 29 11.55 -14.80 11.09
N GLU A 30 12.65 -14.99 11.83
CA GLU A 30 12.60 -15.49 13.20
C GLU A 30 11.90 -14.50 14.14
N VAL A 31 12.17 -13.20 14.01
CA VAL A 31 11.49 -12.16 14.78
C VAL A 31 9.99 -12.13 14.47
N LEU A 32 9.61 -12.22 13.20
CA LEU A 32 8.21 -12.27 12.79
C LEU A 32 7.51 -13.50 13.36
N ALA A 33 8.12 -14.69 13.26
CA ALA A 33 7.57 -15.93 13.80
C ALA A 33 7.29 -15.80 15.30
N ARG A 34 8.21 -15.20 16.07
CA ARG A 34 8.00 -14.93 17.50
C ARG A 34 6.82 -13.98 17.76
N ILE A 35 6.65 -12.93 16.94
CA ILE A 35 5.50 -12.01 17.07
C ILE A 35 4.17 -12.72 16.75
N LEU A 36 4.15 -13.60 15.76
CA LEU A 36 2.95 -14.36 15.41
C LEU A 36 2.60 -15.39 16.50
N GLU A 37 3.61 -16.10 17.02
CA GLU A 37 3.44 -17.04 18.14
C GLU A 37 2.94 -16.36 19.41
N ALA A 38 3.36 -15.10 19.63
CA ALA A 38 2.92 -14.27 20.75
C ALA A 38 1.40 -14.09 20.86
N MET A 39 0.64 -14.41 19.82
CA MET A 39 -0.82 -14.46 19.87
C MET A 39 -1.33 -15.59 20.77
N HIS A 40 -0.64 -16.73 20.82
CA HIS A 40 -1.09 -17.96 21.50
C HIS A 40 -0.30 -18.26 22.78
N SER A 41 1.00 -18.06 22.75
CA SER A 41 1.93 -18.38 23.84
C SER A 41 3.03 -17.34 23.92
N ASP A 42 3.75 -17.30 25.03
CA ASP A 42 4.92 -16.43 25.12
C ASP A 42 6.12 -17.18 24.51
N PRO A 43 6.79 -16.63 23.48
CA PRO A 43 7.98 -17.23 22.92
C PRO A 43 9.01 -17.55 24.00
N ALA A 44 9.63 -18.73 23.91
CA ALA A 44 10.62 -19.20 24.89
C ALA A 44 11.75 -18.18 25.11
N GLU A 45 12.18 -17.47 24.06
CA GLU A 45 13.20 -16.43 24.14
C GLU A 45 12.77 -15.21 24.97
N TRP A 46 11.49 -14.85 24.94
CA TRP A 46 10.96 -13.72 25.74
C TRP A 46 10.73 -14.14 27.19
N THR A 47 10.55 -15.43 27.43
CA THR A 47 10.45 -16.02 28.77
C THR A 47 11.78 -16.52 29.32
N LYS A 48 12.85 -16.62 28.54
CA LYS A 48 14.20 -16.92 29.05
C LYS A 48 14.71 -15.85 30.01
N SER A 49 14.31 -14.59 29.82
CA SER A 49 14.53 -13.54 30.83
C SER A 49 13.73 -13.78 32.14
N LYS A 50 12.70 -14.63 32.12
CA LYS A 50 11.92 -15.09 33.27
C LYS A 50 12.51 -16.36 33.95
N MET A 51 13.56 -16.99 33.39
CA MET A 51 14.11 -18.27 33.87
C MET A 51 14.92 -18.20 35.17
N ILE A 52 15.10 -17.02 35.78
CA ILE A 52 15.76 -16.92 37.11
C ILE A 52 14.83 -17.47 38.22
N TRP A 53 13.52 -17.58 37.97
CA TRP A 53 12.51 -17.84 39.00
C TRP A 53 11.53 -18.99 38.68
N GLN A 54 12.01 -20.08 38.07
CA GLN A 54 11.14 -21.23 37.86
C GLN A 54 10.77 -21.88 39.21
N ASN A 55 9.51 -21.71 39.64
CA ASN A 55 8.95 -22.40 40.80
C ASN A 55 8.95 -23.92 40.55
N VAL A 56 9.77 -24.65 41.29
CA VAL A 56 9.69 -26.11 41.39
C VAL A 56 8.39 -26.46 42.14
N PRO A 57 7.56 -27.41 41.65
CA PRO A 57 6.37 -27.81 42.38
C PRO A 57 6.77 -28.42 43.73
N ALA A 58 6.26 -27.86 44.82
CA ALA A 58 6.50 -28.39 46.16
C ALA A 58 5.84 -29.77 46.33
N THR A 59 6.65 -30.79 46.60
CA THR A 59 6.18 -32.10 47.08
C THR A 59 5.42 -31.93 48.39
N PRO A 60 4.25 -32.56 48.59
CA PRO A 60 3.48 -32.37 49.82
C PRO A 60 4.13 -33.15 50.97
N ALA A 61 4.71 -32.45 51.93
CA ALA A 61 5.12 -33.02 53.21
C ALA A 61 4.11 -32.66 54.32
N LYS A 62 3.69 -33.70 55.03
CA LYS A 62 2.69 -33.74 56.11
C LYS A 62 3.05 -32.91 57.36
N GLY A 63 1.97 -32.47 58.05
CA GLY A 63 1.91 -32.20 59.50
C GLY A 63 2.30 -30.78 59.91
N THR A 64 1.70 -30.09 60.88
CA THR A 64 0.73 -30.43 61.94
C THR A 64 0.10 -29.11 62.44
N GLN A 65 -1.04 -29.21 63.12
CA GLN A 65 -1.92 -28.14 63.64
C GLN A 65 -1.25 -27.07 64.55
N GLY A 66 -1.83 -25.87 64.56
CA GLY A 66 -1.57 -24.80 65.54
C GLY A 66 -2.51 -23.58 65.41
N THR A 67 -3.61 -23.64 66.16
CA THR A 67 -4.64 -22.66 66.62
C THR A 67 -4.56 -21.13 66.37
N ASN A 68 -5.74 -20.59 65.99
CA ASN A 68 -6.44 -19.32 66.34
C ASN A 68 -5.78 -17.93 66.25
N GLY A 69 -6.43 -17.02 65.50
CA GLY A 69 -6.28 -15.56 65.62
C GLY A 69 -6.92 -14.76 64.47
N GLU A 70 -8.09 -14.20 64.74
CA GLU A 70 -8.94 -13.22 64.05
C GLU A 70 -8.49 -12.53 62.74
N ALA A 71 -9.44 -12.50 61.79
CA ALA A 71 -9.43 -11.67 60.60
C ALA A 71 -10.00 -10.27 60.90
N ASN A 72 -9.28 -9.20 60.55
CA ASN A 72 -9.90 -7.99 60.04
C ASN A 72 -8.96 -7.22 59.08
N GLY A 73 -9.52 -6.70 58.00
CA GLY A 73 -8.82 -6.41 56.74
C GLY A 73 -8.08 -5.07 56.65
N THR A 74 -6.97 -5.12 55.91
CA THR A 74 -6.57 -4.19 54.84
C THR A 74 -5.52 -4.96 54.04
N THR A 75 -5.76 -5.23 52.76
CA THR A 75 -4.81 -5.94 51.88
C THR A 75 -3.60 -5.05 51.60
N LYS A 76 -2.73 -4.86 52.59
CA LYS A 76 -1.37 -4.37 52.40
C LYS A 76 -0.56 -5.50 51.81
N ALA A 77 0.03 -5.26 50.64
CA ALA A 77 0.98 -6.18 50.02
C ALA A 77 2.03 -6.61 51.06
N ARG A 78 2.15 -7.92 51.29
CA ARG A 78 3.09 -8.47 52.28
C ARG A 78 4.49 -8.43 51.67
N ASN A 79 5.41 -7.74 52.33
CA ASN A 79 6.83 -7.73 51.97
C ASN A 79 7.47 -9.05 52.41
N ALA A 80 8.39 -9.58 51.60
CA ALA A 80 9.25 -10.68 51.99
C ALA A 80 10.42 -10.12 52.83
N VAL A 81 10.89 -10.86 53.83
CA VAL A 81 11.99 -10.42 54.71
C VAL A 81 13.04 -11.53 54.80
N ILE A 82 14.30 -11.18 54.56
CA ILE A 82 15.47 -12.05 54.77
C ILE A 82 16.49 -11.26 55.57
N ASP A 83 16.99 -11.83 56.66
CA ASP A 83 18.08 -11.30 57.51
C ASP A 83 17.99 -9.79 57.80
N GLU A 84 16.78 -9.32 58.13
CA GLU A 84 16.39 -7.93 58.47
C GLU A 84 16.05 -6.97 57.31
N GLU A 85 16.28 -7.32 56.04
CA GLU A 85 15.88 -6.48 54.90
C GLU A 85 14.49 -6.82 54.33
N LYS A 86 13.71 -5.78 54.01
CA LYS A 86 12.34 -5.88 53.46
C LYS A 86 12.36 -5.76 51.94
N TYR A 87 11.93 -6.80 51.25
CA TYR A 87 11.81 -6.85 49.80
C TYR A 87 10.34 -6.83 49.36
N VAL A 88 10.00 -5.96 48.41
CA VAL A 88 8.70 -5.92 47.74
C VAL A 88 8.78 -6.77 46.48
N LEU A 89 7.81 -7.67 46.28
CA LEU A 89 7.71 -8.46 45.05
C LEU A 89 7.43 -7.51 43.87
N VAL A 90 8.41 -7.29 43.00
CA VAL A 90 8.22 -6.47 41.79
C VAL A 90 7.66 -7.36 40.69
N ASN A 91 6.47 -7.01 40.20
CA ASN A 91 5.72 -7.70 39.16
C ASN A 91 6.33 -7.44 37.76
N CYS A 92 7.62 -7.71 37.58
CA CYS A 92 8.41 -7.33 36.39
C CYS A 92 8.15 -8.17 35.13
N ALA A 93 7.12 -9.02 35.10
CA ALA A 93 6.81 -9.92 33.98
C ALA A 93 5.39 -9.75 33.40
N ILE A 94 4.69 -8.70 33.79
CA ILE A 94 3.50 -8.22 33.09
C ILE A 94 4.00 -7.16 32.11
N ILE A 95 3.52 -7.14 30.86
CA ILE A 95 3.74 -5.98 29.97
C ILE A 95 3.25 -4.77 30.76
N THR A 96 4.18 -3.98 31.28
CA THR A 96 3.78 -2.82 32.05
C THR A 96 3.07 -1.88 31.07
N PRO A 97 1.99 -1.20 31.47
CA PRO A 97 1.23 -0.32 30.58
C PRO A 97 2.12 0.64 29.75
N GLU A 98 3.29 1.00 30.28
CA GLU A 98 4.33 1.82 29.65
C GLU A 98 4.90 1.19 28.36
N VAL A 99 5.02 -0.15 28.28
CA VAL A 99 5.48 -0.85 27.06
C VAL A 99 4.42 -0.75 25.96
N ALA A 100 3.14 -0.95 26.31
CA ALA A 100 2.03 -0.81 25.36
C ALA A 100 1.91 0.64 24.85
N VAL A 101 2.08 1.63 25.74
CA VAL A 101 2.13 3.06 25.36
C VAL A 101 3.32 3.37 24.44
N THR A 102 4.51 2.85 24.77
CA THR A 102 5.71 3.06 23.95
C THR A 102 5.56 2.47 22.55
N LEU A 103 4.96 1.28 22.44
CA LEU A 103 4.68 0.65 21.15
C LEU A 103 3.65 1.45 20.33
N LEU A 104 2.59 1.94 20.98
CA LEU A 104 1.61 2.82 20.34
C LEU A 104 2.28 4.08 19.79
N ASP A 105 3.19 4.70 20.53
CA ASP A 105 3.91 5.89 20.07
C ASP A 105 4.84 5.59 18.89
N TYR A 106 5.47 4.42 18.88
CA TYR A 106 6.26 3.94 17.73
C TYR A 106 5.38 3.78 16.47
N LEU A 107 4.22 3.14 16.60
CA LEU A 107 3.25 2.98 15.50
C LEU A 107 2.75 4.34 14.99
N ARG A 108 2.42 5.28 15.89
CA ARG A 108 2.02 6.64 15.51
C ARG A 108 3.13 7.37 14.77
N THR A 109 4.37 7.27 15.24
CA THR A 109 5.53 7.89 14.57
C THR A 109 5.73 7.31 13.17
N PHE A 110 5.67 5.98 13.02
CA PHE A 110 5.79 5.35 11.70
C PHE A 110 4.69 5.82 10.73
N GLN A 111 3.44 5.82 11.19
CA GLN A 111 2.29 6.24 10.38
C GLN A 111 2.43 7.71 9.95
N SER A 112 2.65 8.60 10.91
CA SER A 112 2.83 10.04 10.66
C SER A 112 3.99 10.30 9.71
N ARG A 113 5.12 9.62 9.90
CA ARG A 113 6.31 9.83 9.08
C ARG A 113 6.16 9.27 7.68
N THR A 114 5.50 8.12 7.50
CA THR A 114 5.18 7.57 6.17
C THR A 114 4.31 8.54 5.39
N CYS A 115 3.31 9.16 6.02
CA CYS A 115 2.49 10.21 5.38
C CYS A 115 3.35 11.37 4.87
N GLN A 116 4.22 11.91 5.73
CA GLN A 116 5.07 13.06 5.38
C GLN A 116 6.05 12.74 4.25
N LEU A 117 6.71 11.59 4.32
CA LEU A 117 7.74 11.20 3.36
C LEU A 117 7.15 10.90 1.97
N ILE A 118 6.00 10.22 1.94
CA ILE A 118 5.39 9.72 0.70
C ILE A 118 4.36 10.69 0.14
N LEU A 119 3.31 11.00 0.90
CA LEU A 119 2.22 11.87 0.45
C LEU A 119 2.63 13.35 0.49
N GLY A 120 3.39 13.75 1.52
CA GLY A 120 3.95 15.09 1.64
C GLY A 120 5.20 15.34 0.79
N ALA A 121 5.64 14.35 0.00
CA ALA A 121 6.87 14.38 -0.80
C ALA A 121 8.15 14.68 0.00
N GLY A 122 8.15 14.53 1.32
CA GLY A 122 9.29 14.81 2.19
C GLY A 122 10.51 13.93 1.92
N ALA A 123 10.34 12.75 1.31
CA ALA A 123 11.46 11.89 0.93
C ALA A 123 12.32 12.49 -0.21
N LYS A 124 11.81 13.49 -0.96
CA LYS A 124 12.64 14.23 -1.93
C LYS A 124 13.72 15.05 -1.23
N GLU A 125 13.36 15.66 -0.10
CA GLU A 125 14.24 16.55 0.67
C GLU A 125 15.13 15.76 1.65
N SER A 126 14.55 14.77 2.33
CA SER A 126 15.25 13.99 3.38
C SER A 126 16.13 12.87 2.84
N ALA A 127 15.64 12.07 1.89
CA ALA A 127 16.37 10.95 1.30
C ALA A 127 17.06 11.28 -0.05
N GLY A 128 16.90 12.53 -0.52
CA GLY A 128 17.49 13.00 -1.79
C GLY A 128 16.87 12.36 -3.05
N LEU A 129 15.64 11.86 -2.97
CA LEU A 129 14.96 11.27 -4.13
C LEU A 129 14.59 12.35 -5.16
N LYS A 130 14.92 12.11 -6.44
CA LYS A 130 14.56 13.04 -7.54
C LYS A 130 13.05 13.25 -7.65
N SER A 131 12.28 12.18 -7.47
CA SER A 131 10.81 12.21 -7.49
C SER A 131 10.22 11.03 -6.70
N ILE A 132 9.00 11.19 -6.21
CA ILE A 132 8.20 10.09 -5.67
C ILE A 132 7.55 9.37 -6.85
N THR A 133 7.89 8.10 -7.04
CA THR A 133 7.43 7.28 -8.17
C THR A 133 6.29 6.37 -7.75
N THR A 134 5.59 5.78 -8.72
CA THR A 134 4.61 4.70 -8.49
C THR A 134 5.17 3.56 -7.66
N LYS A 135 6.47 3.23 -7.84
CA LYS A 135 7.15 2.20 -7.05
C LYS A 135 7.20 2.56 -5.57
N HIS A 136 7.58 3.80 -5.23
CA HIS A 136 7.65 4.25 -3.84
C HIS A 136 6.26 4.22 -3.18
N LEU A 137 5.22 4.64 -3.90
CA LEU A 137 3.83 4.57 -3.43
C LEU A 137 3.39 3.12 -3.18
N ALA A 138 3.70 2.20 -4.09
CA ALA A 138 3.36 0.79 -3.94
C ALA A 138 4.08 0.15 -2.74
N LEU A 139 5.38 0.41 -2.56
CA LEU A 139 6.15 -0.11 -1.42
C LEU A 139 5.68 0.48 -0.09
N ALA A 140 5.33 1.77 -0.06
CA ALA A 140 4.72 2.38 1.13
C ALA A 140 3.37 1.74 1.47
N SER A 141 2.51 1.52 0.49
CA SER A 141 1.23 0.82 0.68
C SER A 141 1.43 -0.61 1.21
N GLN A 142 2.45 -1.32 0.72
CA GLN A 142 2.81 -2.66 1.19
C GLN A 142 3.35 -2.65 2.63
N ALA A 143 4.18 -1.66 3.00
CA ALA A 143 4.66 -1.49 4.36
C ALA A 143 3.51 -1.18 5.34
N LEU A 144 2.55 -0.34 4.94
CA LEU A 144 1.34 -0.11 5.72
C LEU A 144 0.52 -1.40 5.86
N ASN A 145 0.35 -2.17 4.78
CA ASN A 145 -0.37 -3.45 4.82
C ASN A 145 0.26 -4.45 5.81
N PHE A 146 1.58 -4.52 5.85
CA PHE A 146 2.30 -5.34 6.82
C PHE A 146 1.98 -4.91 8.25
N MET A 147 2.01 -3.60 8.55
CA MET A 147 1.65 -3.09 9.88
C MET A 147 0.18 -3.36 10.23
N ILE A 148 -0.76 -3.16 9.28
CA ILE A 148 -2.20 -3.47 9.45
C ILE A 148 -2.41 -4.95 9.82
N THR A 149 -1.61 -5.83 9.22
CA THR A 149 -1.66 -7.28 9.45
C THR A 149 -1.02 -7.67 10.78
N LEU A 150 0.03 -6.95 11.22
CA LEU A 150 0.74 -7.23 12.46
C LEU A 150 -0.01 -6.76 13.72
N ILE A 151 -0.74 -5.64 13.63
CA ILE A 151 -1.43 -5.03 14.78
C ILE A 151 -2.34 -6.01 15.54
N PRO A 152 -3.16 -6.87 14.92
CA PRO A 152 -3.97 -7.86 15.64
C PRO A 152 -3.16 -8.81 16.54
N TYR A 153 -2.01 -9.29 16.07
CA TYR A 153 -1.13 -10.19 16.84
C TYR A 153 -0.54 -9.46 18.05
N VAL A 154 -0.06 -8.24 17.83
CA VAL A 154 0.43 -7.34 18.89
C VAL A 154 -0.66 -7.03 19.92
N ARG A 155 -1.87 -6.72 19.45
CA ARG A 155 -3.04 -6.44 20.30
C ARG A 155 -3.39 -7.64 21.16
N GLU A 156 -3.39 -8.84 20.58
CA GLU A 156 -3.71 -10.06 21.32
C GLU A 156 -2.64 -10.37 22.37
N PHE A 157 -1.36 -10.22 22.02
CA PHE A 157 -0.27 -10.33 22.98
C PHE A 157 -0.44 -9.36 24.16
N ILE A 158 -0.76 -8.08 23.89
CA ILE A 158 -0.99 -7.08 24.96
C ILE A 158 -2.22 -7.45 25.79
N ARG A 159 -3.31 -7.92 25.18
CA ARG A 159 -4.52 -8.36 25.87
C ARG A 159 -4.25 -9.52 26.84
N ARG A 160 -3.41 -10.49 26.46
CA ARG A 160 -3.02 -11.62 27.33
C ARG A 160 -2.23 -11.19 28.56
N HIS A 161 -1.52 -10.05 28.47
CA HIS A 161 -0.60 -9.60 29.51
C HIS A 161 -1.03 -8.31 30.22
N SER A 162 -2.15 -7.70 29.84
CA SER A 162 -2.54 -6.40 30.38
C SER A 162 -4.04 -6.21 30.25
N SER A 163 -4.70 -5.80 31.34
CA SER A 163 -6.11 -5.38 31.33
C SER A 163 -6.28 -3.92 30.86
N SER A 164 -5.34 -3.40 30.06
CA SER A 164 -5.20 -1.97 29.80
C SER A 164 -6.13 -1.41 28.72
N THR A 165 -6.44 -0.12 28.86
CA THR A 165 -7.16 0.74 27.88
C THR A 165 -6.45 0.86 26.52
N SER A 166 -5.22 0.36 26.38
CA SER A 166 -4.38 0.48 25.17
C SER A 166 -4.92 -0.29 23.95
N LEU A 167 -5.81 -1.27 24.15
CA LEU A 167 -6.37 -2.08 23.06
C LEU A 167 -7.22 -1.27 22.08
N ALA A 168 -8.05 -0.35 22.60
CA ALA A 168 -8.87 0.52 21.75
C ALA A 168 -8.01 1.49 20.92
N GLU A 169 -6.88 1.94 21.48
CA GLU A 169 -5.91 2.77 20.77
C GLU A 169 -5.18 2.00 19.67
N LEU A 170 -4.89 0.71 19.85
CA LEU A 170 -4.34 -0.15 18.79
C LEU A 170 -5.34 -0.34 17.65
N ASP A 171 -6.62 -0.54 17.97
CA ASP A 171 -7.69 -0.66 16.97
C ASP A 171 -7.87 0.66 16.20
N LYS A 172 -7.80 1.80 16.89
CA LYS A 172 -7.77 3.12 16.25
C LYS A 172 -6.55 3.30 15.36
N MET A 173 -5.38 2.87 15.83
CA MET A 173 -4.15 2.94 15.05
C MET A 173 -4.28 2.15 13.76
N ARG A 174 -4.79 0.90 13.83
CA ARG A 174 -5.03 0.07 12.64
C ARG A 174 -5.91 0.76 11.60
N ARG A 175 -6.98 1.42 12.04
CA ARG A 175 -7.86 2.22 11.15
C ARG A 175 -7.09 3.37 10.49
N LEU A 176 -6.27 4.10 11.23
CA LEU A 176 -5.43 5.17 10.65
C LEU A 176 -4.46 4.66 9.57
N TYR A 177 -3.88 3.47 9.76
CA TYR A 177 -3.07 2.82 8.74
C TYR A 177 -3.89 2.45 7.50
N GLN A 178 -5.11 1.93 7.67
CA GLN A 178 -6.02 1.59 6.58
C GLN A 178 -6.42 2.84 5.79
N ASP A 179 -6.80 3.91 6.49
CA ASP A 179 -7.16 5.20 5.87
C ASP A 179 -5.99 5.76 5.05
N GLN A 180 -4.77 5.69 5.60
CA GLN A 180 -3.58 6.10 4.87
C GLN A 180 -3.28 5.22 3.65
N GLN A 181 -3.52 3.92 3.75
CA GLN A 181 -3.38 3.00 2.63
C GLN A 181 -4.34 3.38 1.49
N THR A 182 -5.60 3.68 1.83
CA THR A 182 -6.62 4.19 0.89
C THR A 182 -6.16 5.50 0.25
N ASN A 183 -5.65 6.46 1.02
CA ASN A 183 -5.13 7.72 0.48
C ASN A 183 -3.99 7.52 -0.53
N ILE A 184 -3.13 6.52 -0.33
CA ILE A 184 -2.08 6.15 -1.31
C ILE A 184 -2.70 5.54 -2.57
N HIS A 185 -3.72 4.69 -2.44
CA HIS A 185 -4.44 4.12 -3.58
C HIS A 185 -5.14 5.21 -4.40
N ASP A 186 -5.82 6.15 -3.74
CA ASP A 186 -6.45 7.31 -4.38
C ASP A 186 -5.42 8.15 -5.13
N LYS A 187 -4.23 8.36 -4.54
CA LYS A 187 -3.14 9.07 -5.22
C LYS A 187 -2.65 8.35 -6.48
N LEU A 188 -2.56 7.02 -6.43
CA LEU A 188 -2.18 6.20 -7.58
C LEU A 188 -3.22 6.31 -8.71
N ILE A 189 -4.52 6.32 -8.36
CA ILE A 189 -5.61 6.56 -9.31
C ILE A 189 -5.51 7.96 -9.90
N GLU A 190 -5.32 8.99 -9.06
CA GLU A 190 -5.19 10.39 -9.48
C GLU A 190 -4.06 10.58 -10.51
N ILE A 191 -2.90 9.95 -10.29
CA ILE A 191 -1.76 10.02 -11.22
C ILE A 191 -2.15 9.47 -12.61
N MET A 192 -2.86 8.34 -12.67
CA MET A 192 -3.28 7.76 -13.95
C MET A 192 -4.40 8.57 -14.60
N THR A 193 -5.29 9.18 -13.80
CA THR A 193 -6.30 10.12 -14.27
C THR A 193 -5.65 11.37 -14.89
N GLN A 194 -4.61 11.93 -14.27
CA GLN A 194 -3.87 13.07 -14.84
C GLN A 194 -3.20 12.70 -16.18
N ARG A 195 -2.56 11.53 -16.26
CA ARG A 195 -1.97 11.01 -17.51
C ARG A 195 -3.01 10.85 -18.61
N LEU A 196 -4.17 10.29 -18.29
CA LEU A 196 -5.30 10.18 -19.22
C LEU A 196 -5.68 11.55 -19.80
N HIS A 197 -5.86 12.57 -18.95
CA HIS A 197 -6.22 13.91 -19.40
C HIS A 197 -5.18 14.52 -20.33
N ILE A 198 -3.88 14.33 -20.05
CA ILE A 198 -2.80 14.79 -20.93
C ILE A 198 -2.93 14.18 -22.32
N HIS A 199 -3.13 12.86 -22.41
CA HIS A 199 -3.22 12.16 -23.69
C HIS A 199 -4.53 12.44 -24.44
N VAL A 200 -5.65 12.59 -23.73
CA VAL A 200 -6.93 13.04 -24.32
C VAL A 200 -6.78 14.46 -24.91
N ASN A 201 -6.13 15.37 -24.20
CA ASN A 201 -5.89 16.73 -24.69
C ASN A 201 -4.91 16.75 -25.87
N ALA A 202 -3.94 15.84 -25.91
CA ALA A 202 -3.07 15.67 -27.06
C ALA A 202 -3.86 15.17 -28.28
N MET A 203 -4.74 14.18 -28.11
CA MET A 203 -5.62 13.66 -29.16
C MET A 203 -6.51 14.75 -29.78
N LYS A 204 -7.12 15.61 -28.94
CA LYS A 204 -7.99 16.70 -29.40
C LYS A 204 -7.31 17.71 -30.33
N LYS A 205 -5.98 17.77 -30.33
CA LYS A 205 -5.17 18.66 -31.19
C LYS A 205 -4.76 18.00 -32.50
N ILE A 206 -5.02 16.70 -32.68
CA ILE A 206 -4.66 15.97 -33.88
C ILE A 206 -5.70 16.26 -34.97
N ASP A 207 -5.22 16.73 -36.11
CA ASP A 207 -5.97 16.64 -37.36
C ASP A 207 -5.85 15.20 -37.89
N PHE A 208 -6.93 14.44 -37.76
CA PHE A 208 -6.99 13.05 -38.22
C PHE A 208 -7.10 12.94 -39.75
N ASP A 209 -7.56 13.99 -40.44
CA ASP A 209 -7.73 14.01 -41.89
C ASP A 209 -6.49 14.50 -42.64
N ALA A 210 -5.51 15.07 -41.93
CA ALA A 210 -4.22 15.44 -42.50
C ALA A 210 -3.53 14.21 -43.11
N VAL A 211 -2.84 14.43 -44.25
CA VAL A 211 -1.99 13.42 -44.89
C VAL A 211 -0.84 13.10 -43.93
N ALA A 212 -1.01 12.02 -43.19
CA ALA A 212 -0.03 11.49 -42.27
C ALA A 212 0.25 10.04 -42.63
N ASP A 213 1.44 9.56 -42.26
CA ASP A 213 1.76 8.14 -42.36
C ASP A 213 0.67 7.29 -41.70
N GLN A 214 0.48 6.08 -42.19
CA GLN A 214 -0.52 5.12 -41.69
C GLN A 214 -0.24 4.62 -40.26
N GLN A 215 0.62 5.30 -39.50
CA GLN A 215 1.03 4.93 -38.16
C GLN A 215 -0.03 5.28 -37.11
N VAL A 216 0.11 4.63 -35.94
CA VAL A 216 -0.72 4.87 -34.77
C VAL A 216 -0.32 6.21 -34.14
N SER A 217 -1.26 6.89 -33.50
CA SER A 217 -1.00 8.19 -32.90
C SER A 217 -0.10 8.08 -31.66
N PRO A 218 0.94 8.92 -31.51
CA PRO A 218 1.91 8.85 -30.40
C PRO A 218 1.30 8.91 -28.99
N HIS A 219 0.18 9.62 -28.83
CA HIS A 219 -0.53 9.72 -27.54
C HIS A 219 -1.03 8.35 -27.06
N MET A 220 -1.49 7.49 -27.98
CA MET A 220 -2.05 6.20 -27.63
C MET A 220 -0.95 5.17 -27.33
N GLU A 221 0.14 5.19 -28.09
CA GLU A 221 1.33 4.39 -27.81
C GLU A 221 1.92 4.74 -26.43
N THR A 222 2.01 6.04 -26.13
CA THR A 222 2.55 6.50 -24.85
C THR A 222 1.64 6.11 -23.69
N LEU A 223 0.33 6.36 -23.80
CA LEU A 223 -0.63 5.98 -22.76
C LEU A 223 -0.57 4.48 -22.48
N THR A 224 -0.69 3.63 -23.51
CA THR A 224 -0.73 2.17 -23.32
C THR A 224 0.57 1.63 -22.69
N LYS A 225 1.72 2.23 -23.03
CA LYS A 225 3.01 1.92 -22.39
C LYS A 225 3.06 2.34 -20.92
N GLU A 226 2.57 3.54 -20.61
CA GLU A 226 2.53 4.07 -19.24
C GLU A 226 1.59 3.24 -18.36
N THR A 227 0.38 2.91 -18.85
CA THR A 227 -0.59 2.06 -18.14
C THR A 227 -0.03 0.65 -17.89
N ASN A 228 0.62 0.04 -18.88
CA ASN A 228 1.28 -1.26 -18.71
C ASN A 228 2.42 -1.22 -17.67
N THR A 229 3.22 -0.15 -17.69
CA THR A 229 4.32 0.03 -16.74
C THR A 229 3.78 0.23 -15.32
N PHE A 230 2.72 1.02 -15.19
CA PHE A 230 2.00 1.24 -13.94
C PHE A 230 1.45 -0.08 -13.38
N HIS A 231 0.65 -0.82 -14.15
CA HIS A 231 0.08 -2.11 -13.74
C HIS A 231 1.16 -3.11 -13.31
N ARG A 232 2.24 -3.24 -14.09
CA ARG A 232 3.37 -4.12 -13.78
C ARG A 232 4.07 -3.74 -12.48
N THR A 233 4.22 -2.44 -12.23
CA THR A 233 4.83 -1.93 -10.99
C THR A 233 3.95 -2.25 -9.79
N LEU A 234 2.62 -2.05 -9.90
CA LEU A 234 1.69 -2.41 -8.83
C LEU A 234 1.69 -3.92 -8.57
N SER A 235 1.55 -4.74 -9.61
CA SER A 235 1.51 -6.21 -9.51
C SER A 235 2.79 -6.81 -8.93
N ARG A 236 3.93 -6.12 -9.05
CA ARG A 236 5.19 -6.56 -8.45
C ARG A 236 5.23 -6.37 -6.94
N HIS A 237 4.52 -5.39 -6.41
CA HIS A 237 4.69 -4.92 -5.04
C HIS A 237 3.43 -5.04 -4.18
N LEU A 238 2.27 -5.23 -4.79
CA LEU A 238 0.97 -5.30 -4.12
C LEU A 238 0.26 -6.62 -4.41
N PRO A 239 -0.55 -7.12 -3.47
CA PRO A 239 -1.44 -8.25 -3.71
C PRO A 239 -2.49 -7.94 -4.79
N GLU A 240 -2.90 -8.97 -5.54
CA GLU A 240 -3.88 -8.84 -6.62
C GLU A 240 -5.17 -8.09 -6.22
N PRO A 241 -5.80 -8.33 -5.03
CA PRO A 241 -6.99 -7.57 -4.63
C PRO A 241 -6.76 -6.05 -4.53
N CYS A 242 -5.57 -5.63 -4.07
CA CYS A 242 -5.20 -4.22 -4.00
C CYS A 242 -4.90 -3.64 -5.39
N VAL A 243 -4.31 -4.44 -6.28
CA VAL A 243 -4.10 -4.02 -7.68
C VAL A 243 -5.46 -3.79 -8.35
N GLN A 244 -6.42 -4.70 -8.14
CA GLN A 244 -7.77 -4.58 -8.69
C GLN A 244 -8.53 -3.36 -8.17
N SER A 245 -8.42 -3.04 -6.87
CA SER A 245 -9.07 -1.85 -6.30
C SER A 245 -8.55 -0.54 -6.87
N ILE A 246 -7.30 -0.51 -7.34
CA ILE A 246 -6.69 0.66 -7.99
C ILE A 246 -6.98 0.70 -9.49
N ILE A 247 -6.86 -0.44 -10.18
CA ILE A 247 -6.95 -0.50 -11.65
C ILE A 247 -8.39 -0.36 -12.14
N THR A 248 -9.37 -0.89 -11.41
CA THR A 248 -10.78 -0.83 -11.83
C THR A 248 -11.29 0.61 -11.97
N PRO A 249 -11.09 1.52 -10.99
CA PRO A 249 -11.46 2.93 -11.16
C PRO A 249 -10.70 3.64 -12.28
N VAL A 250 -9.41 3.31 -12.49
CA VAL A 250 -8.61 3.86 -13.59
C VAL A 250 -9.23 3.53 -14.94
N PHE A 251 -9.60 2.26 -15.15
CA PHE A 251 -10.23 1.83 -16.39
C PHE A 251 -11.64 2.36 -16.57
N ALA A 252 -12.42 2.49 -15.49
CA ALA A 252 -13.72 3.18 -15.56
C ALA A 252 -13.56 4.62 -16.07
N GLY A 253 -12.57 5.37 -15.55
CA GLY A 253 -12.23 6.70 -16.05
C GLY A 253 -11.76 6.71 -17.50
N TYR A 254 -11.00 5.69 -17.93
CA TYR A 254 -10.57 5.56 -19.33
C TYR A 254 -11.78 5.39 -20.25
N ARG A 255 -12.72 4.51 -19.89
CA ARG A 255 -13.95 4.26 -20.66
C ARG A 255 -14.75 5.54 -20.87
N GLU A 256 -14.92 6.31 -19.81
CA GLU A 256 -15.68 7.57 -19.86
C GLU A 256 -14.98 8.62 -20.73
N GLN A 257 -13.72 8.93 -20.42
CA GLN A 257 -13.01 10.04 -21.06
C GLN A 257 -12.64 9.73 -22.51
N TRP A 258 -12.15 8.52 -22.80
CA TRP A 258 -11.89 8.13 -24.18
C TRP A 258 -13.18 7.96 -24.97
N GLY A 259 -14.23 7.38 -24.40
CA GLY A 259 -15.53 7.30 -25.07
C GLY A 259 -16.03 8.68 -25.51
N LYS A 260 -15.90 9.69 -24.64
CA LYS A 260 -16.23 11.08 -24.96
C LYS A 260 -15.30 11.66 -26.04
N ALA A 261 -14.00 11.56 -25.87
CA ALA A 261 -13.02 12.12 -26.80
C ALA A 261 -13.13 11.53 -28.20
N PHE A 262 -13.31 10.21 -28.31
CA PHE A 262 -13.52 9.52 -29.57
C PHE A 262 -14.84 9.93 -30.23
N ARG A 263 -15.93 10.12 -29.48
CA ARG A 263 -17.19 10.66 -30.03
C ARG A 263 -17.02 12.09 -30.56
N GLU A 264 -16.32 12.95 -29.83
CA GLU A 264 -16.10 14.36 -30.19
C GLU A 264 -15.06 14.56 -31.31
N ALA A 265 -14.19 13.58 -31.57
CA ALA A 265 -13.15 13.69 -32.59
C ALA A 265 -13.74 13.95 -33.99
N LEU A 266 -13.28 15.03 -34.63
CA LEU A 266 -13.68 15.40 -35.99
C LEU A 266 -12.88 14.56 -36.99
N VAL A 267 -13.59 13.81 -37.83
CA VAL A 267 -13.02 12.96 -38.87
C VAL A 267 -13.95 13.01 -40.07
N ARG A 268 -13.44 13.44 -41.22
CA ARG A 268 -14.20 13.65 -42.46
C ARG A 268 -13.77 12.73 -43.58
N THR A 269 -12.60 12.10 -43.47
CA THR A 269 -12.02 11.21 -44.49
C THR A 269 -12.01 9.75 -44.03
N GLY A 270 -12.03 8.83 -45.00
CA GLY A 270 -11.91 7.39 -44.71
C GLY A 270 -10.54 7.05 -44.09
N ALA A 271 -9.49 7.74 -44.53
CA ALA A 271 -8.14 7.60 -43.98
C ALA A 271 -8.07 8.05 -42.51
N GLY A 272 -8.68 9.18 -42.17
CA GLY A 272 -8.74 9.65 -40.78
C GLY A 272 -9.55 8.73 -39.88
N LYS A 273 -10.65 8.15 -40.39
CA LYS A 273 -11.43 7.15 -39.65
C LYS A 273 -10.62 5.89 -39.39
N ALA A 274 -9.89 5.41 -40.40
CA ALA A 274 -8.99 4.27 -40.26
C ALA A 274 -7.87 4.55 -39.24
N ARG A 275 -7.33 5.78 -39.20
CA ARG A 275 -6.33 6.18 -38.20
C ARG A 275 -6.88 6.16 -36.78
N LEU A 276 -8.05 6.76 -36.57
CA LEU A 276 -8.73 6.76 -35.28
C LEU A 276 -9.08 5.33 -34.82
N LEU A 277 -9.46 4.46 -35.76
CA LEU A 277 -9.74 3.05 -35.47
C LEU A 277 -8.48 2.30 -35.03
N ARG A 278 -7.34 2.51 -35.70
CA ARG A 278 -6.04 1.93 -35.29
C ARG A 278 -5.65 2.35 -33.88
N ASP A 279 -5.93 3.59 -33.47
CA ASP A 279 -5.69 4.04 -32.09
C ASP A 279 -6.53 3.22 -31.09
N ALA A 280 -7.82 3.00 -31.36
CA ALA A 280 -8.69 2.16 -30.52
C ALA A 280 -8.25 0.69 -30.48
N GLU A 281 -7.84 0.12 -31.62
CA GLU A 281 -7.34 -1.26 -31.73
C GLU A 281 -5.99 -1.44 -31.01
N LEU A 282 -5.09 -0.44 -31.06
CA LEU A 282 -3.85 -0.46 -30.29
C LEU A 282 -4.16 -0.46 -28.79
N PHE A 283 -5.08 0.40 -28.35
CA PHE A 283 -5.49 0.47 -26.95
C PHE A 283 -5.99 -0.89 -26.45
N GLU A 284 -6.87 -1.54 -27.20
CA GLU A 284 -7.39 -2.87 -26.89
C GLU A 284 -6.27 -3.92 -26.86
N SER A 285 -5.50 -4.04 -27.94
CA SER A 285 -4.47 -5.08 -28.06
C SER A 285 -3.38 -5.00 -26.99
N LYS A 286 -3.09 -3.79 -26.47
CA LYS A 286 -2.07 -3.57 -25.45
C LYS A 286 -2.56 -3.74 -24.01
N LEU A 287 -3.85 -3.58 -23.75
CA LEU A 287 -4.39 -3.50 -22.39
C LEU A 287 -5.44 -4.57 -22.07
N ASN A 288 -5.94 -5.33 -23.06
CA ASN A 288 -6.99 -6.35 -22.85
C ASN A 288 -6.63 -7.46 -21.87
N LYS A 289 -5.33 -7.74 -21.67
CA LYS A 289 -4.85 -8.78 -20.73
C LYS A 289 -4.83 -8.30 -19.28
N ILE A 290 -5.08 -7.01 -19.02
CA ILE A 290 -5.09 -6.46 -17.68
C ILE A 290 -6.47 -6.71 -17.07
N ASN A 291 -6.50 -7.44 -15.95
CA ASN A 291 -7.71 -7.64 -15.18
C ASN A 291 -8.33 -6.29 -14.79
N GLY A 292 -9.64 -6.13 -15.03
CA GLY A 292 -10.36 -4.86 -14.88
C GLY A 292 -10.52 -4.05 -16.18
N PHE A 293 -9.89 -4.46 -17.29
CA PHE A 293 -10.04 -3.79 -18.59
C PHE A 293 -11.47 -3.88 -19.16
N GLY A 294 -12.17 -4.99 -18.93
CA GLY A 294 -13.57 -5.15 -19.34
C GLY A 294 -13.78 -5.01 -20.86
N ASP A 295 -14.81 -4.25 -21.24
CA ASP A 295 -15.29 -4.05 -22.61
C ASP A 295 -14.77 -2.76 -23.28
N ILE A 296 -13.79 -2.08 -22.67
CA ILE A 296 -13.44 -0.70 -23.07
C ILE A 296 -12.91 -0.64 -24.50
N GLY A 297 -12.07 -1.61 -24.89
CA GLY A 297 -11.54 -1.71 -26.24
C GLY A 297 -12.65 -1.80 -27.28
N THR A 298 -13.52 -2.80 -27.13
CA THR A 298 -14.68 -2.99 -28.01
C THR A 298 -15.58 -1.75 -28.03
N TYR A 299 -15.88 -1.18 -26.87
CA TYR A 299 -16.66 0.04 -26.74
C TYR A 299 -16.08 1.22 -27.53
N MET A 300 -14.76 1.42 -27.47
CA MET A 300 -14.08 2.48 -28.23
C MET A 300 -14.09 2.19 -29.73
N THR A 301 -13.83 0.95 -30.15
CA THR A 301 -13.86 0.59 -31.59
C THR A 301 -15.24 0.77 -32.20
N ASP A 302 -16.30 0.44 -31.46
CA ASP A 302 -17.69 0.58 -31.93
C ASP A 302 -18.08 2.05 -32.11
N ILE A 303 -17.65 2.94 -31.20
CA ILE A 303 -17.80 4.40 -31.36
C ILE A 303 -17.19 4.88 -32.68
N VAL A 304 -15.98 4.41 -33.02
CA VAL A 304 -15.31 4.82 -34.26
C VAL A 304 -16.04 4.27 -35.48
N LYS A 305 -16.42 2.99 -35.45
CA LYS A 305 -17.14 2.34 -36.57
C LYS A 305 -18.44 3.06 -36.91
N GLN A 306 -19.15 3.57 -35.91
CA GLN A 306 -20.41 4.31 -36.07
C GLN A 306 -20.24 5.74 -36.62
N LYS A 307 -19.03 6.30 -36.66
CA LYS A 307 -18.81 7.63 -37.26
C LYS A 307 -19.09 7.62 -38.77
N VAL A 308 -19.92 8.54 -39.22
CA VAL A 308 -20.18 8.79 -40.63
C VAL A 308 -19.04 9.62 -41.21
N VAL A 309 -18.42 9.13 -42.29
CA VAL A 309 -17.42 9.86 -43.07
C VAL A 309 -18.17 10.51 -44.23
N GLU A 310 -18.02 11.81 -44.43
CA GLU A 310 -18.58 12.46 -45.62
C GLU A 310 -17.97 11.82 -46.87
N ALA A 311 -18.80 11.12 -47.65
CA ALA A 311 -18.38 10.51 -48.90
C ALA A 311 -18.09 11.62 -49.93
N GLY A 312 -16.86 12.14 -49.96
CA GLY A 312 -16.58 13.29 -50.84
C GLY A 312 -15.15 13.76 -51.06
N ALA A 313 -14.11 13.11 -50.54
CA ALA A 313 -12.72 13.45 -50.90
C ALA A 313 -12.08 12.30 -51.67
N THR A 314 -12.39 12.24 -52.96
CA THR A 314 -11.79 11.32 -53.93
C THR A 314 -10.27 11.45 -53.95
N THR A 315 -9.62 10.30 -54.03
CA THR A 315 -8.23 10.04 -54.40
C THR A 315 -7.72 11.07 -55.42
N PRO A 316 -6.53 11.67 -55.24
CA PRO A 316 -5.91 12.45 -56.30
C PRO A 316 -5.51 11.47 -57.42
N THR A 317 -6.28 11.47 -58.50
CA THR A 317 -5.90 10.83 -59.77
C THR A 317 -4.58 11.42 -60.23
N ILE A 318 -3.55 10.58 -60.25
CA ILE A 318 -2.24 10.87 -60.85
C ILE A 318 -2.49 11.14 -62.35
N PRO A 319 -2.13 12.32 -62.89
CA PRO A 319 -2.25 12.55 -64.31
C PRO A 319 -1.22 11.69 -65.04
N ASN A 320 -1.74 10.79 -65.86
CA ASN A 320 -0.98 9.91 -66.73
C ASN A 320 -0.16 10.79 -67.71
N ARG A 321 1.17 10.70 -67.63
CA ARG A 321 2.09 11.42 -68.52
C ARG A 321 2.05 10.74 -69.89
N PRO A 322 1.78 11.45 -71.01
CA PRO A 322 1.83 10.83 -72.32
C PRO A 322 3.30 10.52 -72.69
N GLY A 323 3.49 9.35 -73.30
CA GLY A 323 4.78 8.82 -73.72
C GLY A 323 5.51 9.75 -74.69
N ALA A 324 6.83 9.83 -74.52
CA ALA A 324 7.73 10.42 -75.49
C ALA A 324 8.11 9.36 -76.52
N GLU A 325 8.04 9.77 -77.79
CA GLU A 325 8.73 9.17 -78.93
C GLU A 325 10.26 9.13 -78.72
#